data_AF-A0AB38UEQ7-F1
#
_entry.id   AF-A0AB38UEQ7-F1
#
_cell.length_a   1.000
_cell.length_b   1.000
_cell.length_c   1.000
_cell.angle_alpha   90.00
_cell.angle_beta   90.00
_cell.angle_gamma   90.00
#
_symmetry.space_group_name_H-M   'P 1'
#
loop_
_entity.id
_entity.type
_entity.pdbx_description
1 polymer ?
#
loop_
_entity_poly.entity_id
_entity_poly.type
_entity_poly.pdbx_seq_one_letter_code
_entity_poly.pdbx_strand_id
1 'polypeptide(L)'
;TNRNIELLEPYEGKLSCTVLRGEGGSNALDLPDIQKQGDFFVESPIILLAAIIWFLKIYKGGKYCTFPHAIEFLNRKYADTFVILTSYPELENYLSPFMDAWESQAQDQLQGQIASAKIPLSRMISPALYWVMTGDDFTLDINNPDEPKILCVGNNPDRQNIYSAALGLYNSRIVKLINKKGQLKSSVIIDELPTIYFRGLDNLIATARSNKVAVCLGFQDYSQLTRDYGDKESKVIQNTVGNIFSGQVVGETAKTLSDRFGKVLQKRQSMTINRQDKSTSISTQMDSLIPASKISNLTQGMFVGAVSDNFDERIDQKIFHAEIVVDNEKVKRETARYEKIPEIIDFRDADGNDLMKEQIQLNYDRIKQDVKQIVIDEMERIKNDPELQHLVKSEE
;
A
#
# COMPACT_ATOMS: atom_id res chain seq x y z
N THR A 1 -36.29 8.28 53.32
CA THR A 1 -35.12 7.59 53.91
C THR A 1 -34.31 7.03 52.75
N ASN A 2 -33.53 7.84 52.02
CA ASN A 2 -32.30 8.57 52.35
C ASN A 2 -31.06 7.65 52.46
N ARG A 3 -30.06 7.97 51.61
CA ARG A 3 -28.64 7.50 51.52
C ARG A 3 -28.37 6.21 50.73
N ASN A 4 -27.42 6.10 49.80
CA ASN A 4 -26.44 7.04 49.23
C ASN A 4 -26.00 6.46 47.87
N ILE A 5 -26.16 7.23 46.80
CA ILE A 5 -25.42 7.05 45.54
C ILE A 5 -24.21 7.96 45.70
N GLU A 6 -23.04 7.38 45.98
CA GLU A 6 -21.78 8.10 45.81
C GLU A 6 -21.29 7.85 44.39
N LEU A 7 -21.32 8.95 43.62
CA LEU A 7 -20.61 9.14 42.37
C LEU A 7 -19.12 8.83 42.60
N LEU A 8 -18.57 7.87 41.87
CA LEU A 8 -17.13 7.82 41.65
C LEU A 8 -16.80 8.89 40.61
N GLU A 9 -16.00 9.87 41.03
CA GLU A 9 -15.51 10.97 40.22
C GLU A 9 -14.77 10.50 38.95
N PRO A 10 -14.74 11.31 37.88
CA PRO A 10 -13.97 11.02 36.69
C PRO A 10 -12.47 11.11 36.99
N TYR A 11 -11.71 10.08 36.61
CA TYR A 11 -10.26 10.11 36.69
C TYR A 11 -9.69 11.14 35.69
N GLU A 12 -9.34 12.33 36.18
CA GLU A 12 -8.56 13.32 35.43
C GLU A 12 -7.13 12.80 35.23
N GLY A 13 -6.82 12.35 34.02
CA GLY A 13 -5.46 12.03 33.61
C GLY A 13 -4.61 13.30 33.59
N LYS A 14 -3.71 13.45 34.57
CA LYS A 14 -2.62 14.43 34.50
C LYS A 14 -1.69 14.09 33.32
N LEU A 15 -1.58 15.03 32.38
CA LEU A 15 -0.54 15.05 31.35
C LEU A 15 0.84 15.05 32.02
N SER A 16 1.57 13.94 31.89
CA SER A 16 3.01 13.90 32.16
C SER A 16 3.73 14.23 30.86
N CYS A 17 4.25 15.44 30.77
CA CYS A 17 5.15 15.88 29.71
C CYS A 17 6.56 15.41 30.08
N THR A 18 6.98 14.26 29.56
CA THR A 18 8.39 13.84 29.61
C THR A 18 8.98 13.97 28.20
N VAL A 19 9.83 14.98 28.02
CA VAL A 19 10.62 15.17 26.80
C VAL A 19 11.85 14.28 26.92
N LEU A 20 11.91 13.21 26.12
CA LEU A 20 13.13 12.45 25.89
C LEU A 20 13.62 12.73 24.47
N ARG A 21 14.65 13.57 24.36
CA ARG A 21 15.53 13.64 23.19
C ARG A 21 16.44 12.42 23.25
N GLY A 22 16.43 11.64 22.18
CA GLY A 22 17.37 10.55 21.94
C GLY A 22 17.58 10.39 20.45
N GLU A 23 18.66 10.97 19.96
CA GLU A 23 19.26 10.66 18.65
C GLU A 23 19.72 9.21 18.65
N GLY A 24 19.59 8.50 17.52
CA GLY A 24 20.13 7.15 17.36
C GLY A 24 19.61 6.49 16.09
N GLY A 25 20.40 6.58 15.02
CA GLY A 25 20.05 6.16 13.67
C GLY A 25 19.68 4.68 13.53
N SER A 26 18.66 4.45 12.69
CA SER A 26 18.29 3.13 12.19
C SER A 26 18.75 3.01 10.74
N ASN A 27 19.66 2.05 10.49
CA ASN A 27 20.04 1.57 9.16
C ASN A 27 18.89 0.78 8.52
N ALA A 28 17.84 1.48 8.09
CA ALA A 28 16.83 0.93 7.19
C ALA A 28 17.28 1.21 5.75
N LEU A 29 17.38 0.15 4.93
CA LEU A 29 17.72 0.22 3.52
C LEU A 29 16.80 1.22 2.80
N ASP A 30 17.42 2.09 1.99
CA ASP A 30 16.85 3.22 1.26
C ASP A 30 15.56 2.88 0.49
N LEU A 31 14.41 3.00 1.15
CA LEU A 31 13.19 3.50 0.50
C LEU A 31 13.37 5.02 0.37
N PRO A 32 13.08 5.65 -0.78
CA PRO A 32 13.23 7.09 -0.91
C PRO A 32 12.45 7.77 0.21
N ASP A 33 13.17 8.49 1.04
CA ASP A 33 12.67 9.12 2.26
C ASP A 33 11.61 10.16 1.89
N ILE A 34 10.33 9.74 1.89
CA ILE A 34 9.17 10.58 1.50
C ILE A 34 9.06 11.83 2.41
N GLN A 35 9.82 11.89 3.50
CA GLN A 35 9.83 13.02 4.45
C GLN A 35 10.81 14.15 4.12
N LYS A 36 11.68 14.03 3.10
CA LYS A 36 12.49 15.16 2.61
C LYS A 36 11.71 16.02 1.60
N GLN A 37 10.61 16.62 2.04
CA GLN A 37 9.98 17.71 1.30
C GLN A 37 10.93 18.91 1.25
N GLY A 38 11.21 19.43 0.06
CA GLY A 38 12.15 20.53 -0.16
C GLY A 38 13.58 20.13 -0.57
N ASP A 39 13.89 18.83 -0.68
CA ASP A 39 15.15 18.38 -1.30
C ASP A 39 14.97 18.30 -2.81
N PHE A 40 15.62 19.21 -3.53
CA PHE A 40 15.55 19.31 -5.00
C PHE A 40 15.96 18.00 -5.68
N PHE A 41 16.79 17.16 -5.04
CA PHE A 41 17.16 15.83 -5.56
C PHE A 41 16.01 14.83 -5.57
N VAL A 42 15.03 14.97 -4.69
CA VAL A 42 13.85 14.09 -4.60
C VAL A 42 12.72 14.64 -5.46
N GLU A 43 12.56 15.97 -5.50
CA GLU A 43 11.45 16.61 -6.20
C GLU A 43 11.66 16.68 -7.72
N SER A 44 12.90 16.83 -8.20
CA SER A 44 13.18 16.92 -9.64
C SER A 44 12.73 15.66 -10.44
N PRO A 45 13.07 14.41 -10.05
CA PRO A 45 12.46 13.21 -10.61
C PRO A 45 10.94 13.24 -10.76
N ILE A 46 10.25 13.73 -9.72
CA ILE A 46 8.80 13.73 -9.62
C ILE A 46 8.22 14.76 -10.59
N ILE A 47 8.79 15.98 -10.61
CA ILE A 47 8.35 17.06 -11.50
C ILE A 47 8.57 16.69 -12.96
N LEU A 48 9.72 16.12 -13.31
CA LEU A 48 9.99 15.67 -14.68
C LEU A 48 8.99 14.59 -15.12
N LEU A 49 8.77 13.58 -14.28
CA LEU A 49 7.81 12.53 -14.61
C LEU A 49 6.39 13.09 -14.71
N ALA A 50 6.01 14.05 -13.86
CA ALA A 50 4.72 14.73 -13.94
C ALA A 50 4.58 15.53 -15.25
N ALA A 51 5.62 16.23 -15.69
CA ALA A 51 5.64 16.94 -16.97
C ALA A 51 5.47 15.97 -18.15
N ILE A 52 6.16 14.82 -18.14
CA ILE A 52 6.02 13.78 -19.17
C ILE A 52 4.59 13.22 -19.20
N ILE A 53 4.00 12.92 -18.03
CA ILE A 53 2.62 12.42 -17.96
C ILE A 53 1.65 13.46 -18.50
N TRP A 54 1.84 14.74 -18.15
CA TRP A 54 0.99 15.82 -18.63
C TRP A 54 1.13 16.05 -20.13
N PHE A 55 2.35 16.02 -20.67
CA PHE A 55 2.61 16.03 -22.11
C PHE A 55 1.85 14.90 -22.82
N LEU A 56 2.01 13.66 -22.36
CA LEU A 56 1.34 12.51 -22.99
C LEU A 56 -0.19 12.59 -22.87
N LYS A 57 -0.72 13.28 -21.84
CA LYS A 57 -2.15 13.53 -21.67
C LYS A 57 -2.69 14.52 -22.69
N ILE A 58 -1.95 15.58 -23.03
CA ILE A 58 -2.39 16.58 -24.02
C ILE A 58 -2.10 16.12 -25.44
N TYR A 59 -0.99 15.40 -25.65
CA TYR A 59 -0.58 14.90 -26.95
C TYR A 59 -1.61 13.91 -27.52
N LYS A 60 -2.13 14.22 -28.72
CA LYS A 60 -3.17 13.44 -29.43
C LYS A 60 -4.33 13.02 -28.50
N GLY A 61 -4.75 13.92 -27.61
CA GLY A 61 -5.89 13.69 -26.71
C GLY A 61 -5.69 12.61 -25.66
N GLY A 62 -4.45 12.30 -25.28
CA GLY A 62 -4.16 11.35 -24.20
C GLY A 62 -4.05 9.90 -24.66
N LYS A 63 -4.11 9.64 -25.98
CA LYS A 63 -4.01 8.29 -26.56
C LYS A 63 -2.76 7.52 -26.07
N TYR A 64 -1.67 8.23 -25.82
CA TYR A 64 -0.38 7.66 -25.40
C TYR A 64 -0.08 7.92 -23.91
N CYS A 65 -1.06 8.37 -23.12
CA CYS A 65 -0.90 8.63 -21.69
C CYS A 65 -0.99 7.34 -20.87
N THR A 66 -0.07 6.41 -21.13
CA THR A 66 0.07 5.17 -20.35
C THR A 66 1.41 5.12 -19.64
N PHE A 67 1.49 4.31 -18.58
CA PHE A 67 2.71 4.18 -17.80
C PHE A 67 3.91 3.67 -18.63
N PRO A 68 3.75 2.66 -19.51
CA PRO A 68 4.80 2.26 -20.45
C PRO A 68 5.29 3.38 -21.37
N HIS A 69 4.39 4.17 -21.95
CA HIS A 69 4.80 5.31 -22.79
C HIS A 69 5.57 6.36 -22.01
N ALA A 70 5.16 6.66 -20.78
CA ALA A 70 5.88 7.61 -19.92
C ALA A 70 7.31 7.14 -19.62
N ILE A 71 7.51 5.86 -19.32
CA ILE A 71 8.85 5.30 -19.07
C ILE A 71 9.70 5.26 -20.33
N GLU A 72 9.12 4.85 -21.47
CA GLU A 72 9.84 4.84 -22.75
C GLU A 72 10.22 6.25 -23.20
N PHE A 73 9.35 7.25 -22.96
CA PHE A 73 9.62 8.66 -23.28
C PHE A 73 10.72 9.22 -22.37
N LEU A 74 10.66 8.97 -21.07
CA LEU A 74 11.73 9.32 -20.11
C LEU A 74 13.10 8.73 -20.51
N ASN A 75 13.09 7.58 -21.19
CA ASN A 75 14.30 6.91 -21.63
C ASN A 75 14.90 7.47 -22.93
N ARG A 76 14.22 8.39 -23.62
CA ARG A 76 14.74 9.04 -24.84
C ARG A 76 15.90 9.97 -24.54
N LYS A 77 16.50 10.48 -25.62
CA LYS A 77 17.58 11.45 -25.53
C LYS A 77 17.05 12.67 -24.78
N TYR A 78 17.83 13.08 -23.79
CA TYR A 78 17.48 14.20 -22.93
C TYR A 78 17.21 15.46 -23.76
N ALA A 79 18.07 15.77 -24.72
CA ALA A 79 17.96 16.95 -25.57
C ALA A 79 16.60 17.02 -26.28
N ASP A 80 16.21 15.92 -26.94
CA ASP A 80 14.94 15.85 -27.65
C ASP A 80 13.75 15.95 -26.68
N THR A 81 13.81 15.22 -25.57
CA THR A 81 12.73 15.16 -24.57
C THR A 81 12.44 16.55 -23.99
N PHE A 82 13.48 17.30 -23.63
CA PHE A 82 13.32 18.65 -23.07
C PHE A 82 12.81 19.65 -24.09
N VAL A 83 13.34 19.63 -25.32
CA VAL A 83 12.85 20.48 -26.42
C VAL A 83 11.37 20.24 -26.68
N ILE A 84 10.93 18.98 -26.65
CA ILE A 84 9.52 18.64 -26.80
C ILE A 84 8.71 19.20 -25.63
N LEU A 85 9.12 18.95 -24.39
CA LEU A 85 8.37 19.40 -23.21
C LEU A 85 8.30 20.95 -23.13
N THR A 86 9.36 21.68 -23.46
CA THR A 86 9.37 23.15 -23.42
C THR A 86 8.55 23.79 -24.53
N SER A 87 8.27 23.05 -25.60
CA SER A 87 7.42 23.54 -26.70
C SER A 87 5.93 23.63 -26.33
N TYR A 88 5.52 23.15 -25.15
CA TYR A 88 4.15 23.21 -24.66
C TYR A 88 4.03 24.25 -23.53
N PRO A 89 3.27 25.35 -23.75
CA PRO A 89 3.08 26.39 -22.73
C PRO A 89 2.51 25.87 -21.41
N GLU A 90 1.66 24.84 -21.44
CA GLU A 90 1.06 24.25 -20.24
C GLU A 90 2.09 23.59 -19.31
N LEU A 91 3.30 23.32 -19.81
CA LEU A 91 4.39 22.67 -19.07
C LEU A 91 5.40 23.66 -18.48
N GLU A 92 5.30 24.94 -18.80
CA GLU A 92 6.28 25.97 -18.40
C GLU A 92 6.55 25.97 -16.89
N ASN A 93 5.50 25.95 -16.06
CA ASN A 93 5.61 25.93 -14.60
C ASN A 93 6.29 24.66 -14.06
N TYR A 94 6.15 23.53 -14.74
CA TYR A 94 6.82 22.29 -14.35
C TYR A 94 8.30 22.32 -14.74
N LEU A 95 8.64 22.98 -15.84
CA LEU A 95 9.97 22.96 -16.43
C LEU A 95 10.86 24.10 -15.95
N SER A 96 10.31 25.19 -15.41
CA SER A 96 11.06 26.35 -14.92
C SER A 96 12.30 25.98 -14.09
N PRO A 97 12.23 25.08 -13.09
CA PRO A 97 13.41 24.71 -12.30
C PRO A 97 14.51 23.99 -13.10
N PHE A 98 14.13 23.32 -14.19
CA PHE A 98 15.07 22.65 -15.09
C PHE A 98 15.63 23.61 -16.14
N MET A 99 14.83 24.57 -16.59
CA MET A 99 15.26 25.59 -17.55
C MET A 99 16.35 26.48 -16.95
N ASP A 100 16.16 26.93 -15.70
CA ASP A 100 17.17 27.73 -14.99
C ASP A 100 18.51 26.98 -14.88
N ALA A 101 18.45 25.68 -14.57
CA ALA A 101 19.64 24.82 -14.49
C ALA A 101 20.27 24.54 -15.85
N TRP A 102 19.46 24.43 -16.91
CA TRP A 102 19.90 24.22 -18.28
C TRP A 102 20.62 25.45 -18.84
N GLU A 103 20.09 26.65 -18.59
CA GLU A 103 20.69 27.93 -18.96
C GLU A 103 21.97 28.22 -18.16
N SER A 104 22.03 27.78 -16.90
CA SER A 104 23.19 27.94 -16.01
C SER A 104 24.35 26.98 -16.29
N GLN A 105 24.35 26.26 -17.42
CA GLN A 105 25.33 25.22 -17.78
C GLN A 105 25.49 24.08 -16.73
N ALA A 106 24.51 23.88 -15.85
CA ALA A 106 24.52 22.86 -14.81
C ALA A 106 23.99 21.50 -15.31
N GLN A 107 24.26 21.15 -16.58
CA GLN A 107 23.70 19.98 -17.25
C GLN A 107 24.09 18.66 -16.57
N ASP A 108 25.33 18.55 -16.08
CA ASP A 108 25.84 17.35 -15.42
C ASP A 108 25.12 17.08 -14.09
N GLN A 109 24.82 18.14 -13.32
CA GLN A 109 24.10 18.01 -12.06
C GLN A 109 22.64 17.59 -12.28
N LEU A 110 22.01 18.16 -13.32
CA LEU A 110 20.64 17.84 -13.70
C LEU A 110 20.53 16.42 -14.28
N GLN A 111 21.53 15.96 -15.04
CA GLN A 111 21.64 14.55 -15.44
C GLN A 111 21.75 13.62 -14.22
N GLY A 112 22.57 13.96 -13.23
CA GLY A 112 22.71 13.18 -11.99
C GLY A 112 21.39 13.04 -11.24
N GLN A 113 20.60 14.11 -11.18
CA GLN A 113 19.27 14.11 -10.55
C GLN A 113 18.25 13.28 -11.31
N ILE A 114 18.20 13.40 -12.64
CA ILE A 114 17.27 12.62 -13.46
C ILE A 114 17.65 11.15 -13.48
N ALA A 115 18.94 10.82 -13.45
CA ALA A 115 19.41 9.44 -13.35
C ALA A 115 18.85 8.73 -12.11
N SER A 116 18.65 9.46 -11.00
CA SER A 116 18.03 8.92 -9.78
C SER A 116 16.58 8.43 -10.02
N ALA A 117 15.84 9.04 -10.95
CA ALA A 117 14.51 8.61 -11.37
C ALA A 117 14.59 7.50 -12.43
N LYS A 118 15.45 7.71 -13.43
CA LYS A 118 15.54 6.89 -14.64
C LYS A 118 15.99 5.47 -14.32
N ILE A 119 16.94 5.28 -13.41
CA ILE A 119 17.48 3.96 -13.08
C ILE A 119 16.40 3.05 -12.44
N PRO A 120 15.71 3.44 -11.35
CA PRO A 120 14.63 2.62 -10.79
C PRO A 120 13.51 2.37 -11.79
N LEU A 121 13.07 3.38 -12.55
CA LEU A 121 11.97 3.22 -13.50
C LEU A 121 12.32 2.30 -14.67
N SER A 122 13.58 2.31 -15.11
CA SER A 122 14.04 1.43 -16.19
C SER A 122 14.10 -0.03 -15.79
N ARG A 123 14.27 -0.35 -14.49
CA ARG A 123 14.23 -1.73 -13.99
C ARG A 123 12.85 -2.36 -14.09
N MET A 124 11.81 -1.56 -14.25
CA MET A 124 10.43 -2.05 -14.39
C MET A 124 10.06 -2.42 -15.84
N ILE A 125 10.91 -2.06 -16.80
CA ILE A 125 10.67 -2.32 -18.22
C ILE A 125 10.66 -3.83 -18.47
N SER A 126 9.49 -4.36 -18.78
CA SER A 126 9.33 -5.76 -19.21
C SER A 126 8.10 -5.91 -20.10
N PRO A 127 8.11 -6.87 -21.05
CA PRO A 127 6.95 -7.12 -21.89
C PRO A 127 5.67 -7.41 -21.10
N ALA A 128 5.77 -8.22 -20.03
CA ALA A 128 4.64 -8.57 -19.18
C ALA A 128 4.05 -7.35 -18.45
N LEU A 129 4.89 -6.47 -17.88
CA LEU A 129 4.38 -5.28 -17.19
C LEU A 129 3.76 -4.30 -18.18
N TYR A 130 4.35 -4.16 -19.37
CA TYR A 130 3.83 -3.28 -20.42
C TYR A 130 2.48 -3.75 -20.92
N TRP A 131 2.29 -5.06 -21.06
CA TRP A 131 0.97 -5.65 -21.35
C TRP A 131 -0.08 -5.23 -20.32
N VAL A 132 0.20 -5.44 -19.03
CA VAL A 132 -0.74 -5.15 -17.93
C VAL A 132 -1.02 -3.65 -17.75
N MET A 133 -0.09 -2.77 -18.10
CA MET A 133 -0.18 -1.33 -17.80
C MET A 133 -0.44 -0.43 -19.01
N THR A 134 -0.80 -0.99 -20.16
CA THR A 134 -1.12 -0.24 -21.39
C THR A 134 -2.61 -0.18 -21.70
N GLY A 135 -3.41 -1.16 -21.24
CA GLY A 135 -4.85 -1.21 -21.53
C GLY A 135 -5.70 -0.28 -20.65
N ASP A 136 -6.94 -0.07 -21.08
CA ASP A 136 -7.99 0.70 -20.42
C ASP A 136 -9.29 -0.11 -20.27
N ASP A 137 -9.16 -1.44 -20.15
CA ASP A 137 -10.26 -2.41 -20.19
C ASP A 137 -11.33 -2.20 -19.11
N PHE A 138 -10.95 -1.64 -17.95
CA PHE A 138 -11.87 -1.39 -16.84
C PHE A 138 -11.40 -0.25 -15.94
N THR A 139 -12.35 0.33 -15.21
CA THR A 139 -12.09 1.33 -14.17
C THR A 139 -11.84 0.67 -12.81
N LEU A 140 -10.97 1.28 -11.99
CA LEU A 140 -10.58 0.78 -10.66
C LEU A 140 -11.62 1.10 -9.55
N ASP A 141 -12.83 1.51 -9.91
CA ASP A 141 -13.94 1.83 -9.02
C ASP A 141 -14.70 0.56 -8.60
N ILE A 142 -14.01 -0.34 -7.92
CA ILE A 142 -14.50 -1.70 -7.64
C ILE A 142 -15.85 -1.76 -6.91
N ASN A 143 -16.24 -0.70 -6.19
CA ASN A 143 -17.49 -0.61 -5.43
C ASN A 143 -18.57 0.27 -6.10
N ASN A 144 -18.43 0.52 -7.40
CA ASN A 144 -19.43 1.20 -8.21
C ASN A 144 -20.77 0.42 -8.19
N PRO A 145 -21.91 1.06 -7.82
CA PRO A 145 -23.23 0.43 -7.84
C PRO A 145 -23.69 -0.08 -9.21
N ASP A 146 -23.29 0.58 -10.29
CA ASP A 146 -23.73 0.27 -11.65
C ASP A 146 -22.89 -0.85 -12.26
N GLU A 147 -21.61 -0.93 -11.89
CA GLU A 147 -20.67 -1.91 -12.42
C GLU A 147 -19.70 -2.39 -11.32
N PRO A 148 -20.17 -3.21 -10.37
CA PRO A 148 -19.35 -3.73 -9.28
C PRO A 148 -18.31 -4.71 -9.80
N LYS A 149 -17.10 -4.68 -9.22
CA LYS A 149 -15.97 -5.49 -9.68
C LYS A 149 -15.28 -6.16 -8.51
N ILE A 150 -14.73 -7.35 -8.76
CA ILE A 150 -13.79 -8.01 -7.85
C ILE A 150 -12.40 -7.87 -8.45
N LEU A 151 -11.48 -7.27 -7.70
CA LEU A 151 -10.09 -7.15 -8.11
C LEU A 151 -9.24 -8.08 -7.23
N CYS A 152 -8.58 -9.04 -7.88
CA CYS A 152 -7.60 -9.91 -7.24
C CYS A 152 -6.21 -9.52 -7.74
N VAL A 153 -5.32 -9.18 -6.81
CA VAL A 153 -3.93 -8.81 -7.11
C VAL A 153 -3.01 -9.88 -6.55
N GLY A 154 -2.30 -10.57 -7.44
CA GLY A 154 -1.24 -11.50 -7.07
C GLY A 154 0.13 -10.85 -7.26
N ASN A 155 1.04 -11.06 -6.31
CA ASN A 155 2.44 -10.69 -6.46
C ASN A 155 3.33 -11.94 -6.48
N ASN A 156 4.44 -11.88 -7.19
CA ASN A 156 5.47 -12.90 -7.12
C ASN A 156 6.57 -12.44 -6.14
N PRO A 157 6.79 -13.16 -5.02
CA PRO A 157 7.82 -12.80 -4.03
C PRO A 157 9.21 -12.58 -4.63
N ASP A 158 9.60 -13.37 -5.64
CA ASP A 158 10.92 -13.28 -6.29
C ASP A 158 11.09 -12.00 -7.12
N ARG A 159 9.99 -11.34 -7.46
CA ARG A 159 9.94 -10.14 -8.31
C ARG A 159 9.28 -8.95 -7.62
N GLN A 160 9.15 -9.00 -6.30
CA GLN A 160 8.48 -7.96 -5.51
C GLN A 160 9.03 -6.56 -5.81
N ASN A 161 10.36 -6.41 -5.91
CA ASN A 161 11.00 -5.12 -6.20
C ASN A 161 10.69 -4.55 -7.59
N ILE A 162 10.37 -5.41 -8.56
CA ILE A 162 10.05 -4.99 -9.94
C ILE A 162 8.58 -4.56 -10.02
N TYR A 163 7.69 -5.28 -9.33
CA TYR A 163 6.24 -5.06 -9.40
C TYR A 163 5.71 -4.09 -8.33
N SER A 164 6.47 -3.82 -7.26
CA SER A 164 6.03 -2.99 -6.12
C SER A 164 5.56 -1.61 -6.54
N ALA A 165 6.26 -0.95 -7.47
CA ALA A 165 5.89 0.39 -7.93
C ALA A 165 4.58 0.39 -8.74
N ALA A 166 4.42 -0.56 -9.66
CA ALA A 166 3.20 -0.72 -10.46
C ALA A 166 1.99 -1.05 -9.57
N LEU A 167 2.14 -2.01 -8.66
CA LEU A 167 1.10 -2.37 -7.70
C LEU A 167 0.78 -1.21 -6.75
N GLY A 168 1.80 -0.45 -6.33
CA GLY A 168 1.64 0.76 -5.53
C GLY A 168 0.78 1.81 -6.23
N LEU A 169 0.94 1.99 -7.55
CA LEU A 169 0.10 2.91 -8.35
C LEU A 169 -1.37 2.48 -8.31
N TYR A 170 -1.66 1.21 -8.62
CA TYR A 170 -3.01 0.66 -8.58
C TYR A 170 -3.64 0.82 -7.18
N ASN A 171 -2.92 0.39 -6.13
CA ASN A 171 -3.39 0.48 -4.76
C ASN A 171 -3.73 1.91 -4.35
N SER A 172 -2.81 2.86 -4.60
CA SER A 172 -3.04 4.27 -4.26
C SER A 172 -4.27 4.85 -4.94
N ARG A 173 -4.60 4.38 -6.14
CA ARG A 173 -5.79 4.81 -6.88
C ARG A 173 -7.05 4.14 -6.35
N ILE A 174 -7.03 2.83 -6.09
CA ILE A 174 -8.14 2.06 -5.54
C ILE A 174 -8.59 2.65 -4.21
N VAL A 175 -7.66 2.92 -3.29
CA VAL A 175 -7.94 3.54 -1.98
C VAL A 175 -8.76 4.81 -2.10
N LYS A 176 -8.37 5.69 -3.02
CA LYS A 176 -9.06 6.95 -3.26
C LYS A 176 -10.43 6.76 -3.90
N LEU A 177 -10.59 5.75 -4.75
CA LEU A 177 -11.85 5.51 -5.46
C LEU A 177 -12.90 4.85 -4.57
N ILE A 178 -12.51 3.85 -3.77
CA ILE A 178 -13.44 3.13 -2.90
C ILE A 178 -13.91 3.97 -1.72
N ASN A 179 -13.10 4.93 -1.28
CA ASN A 179 -13.39 5.79 -0.14
C ASN A 179 -14.31 6.97 -0.53
N LYS A 180 -15.48 6.67 -1.10
CA LYS A 180 -16.48 7.65 -1.54
C LYS A 180 -17.87 7.31 -1.00
N LYS A 181 -18.68 8.35 -0.75
CA LYS A 181 -20.08 8.20 -0.35
C LYS A 181 -20.93 7.67 -1.52
N GLY A 182 -22.01 6.98 -1.18
CA GLY A 182 -22.99 6.49 -2.17
C GLY A 182 -22.52 5.27 -2.98
N GLN A 183 -21.36 4.71 -2.66
CA GLN A 183 -20.86 3.48 -3.27
C GLN A 183 -21.35 2.24 -2.50
N LEU A 184 -21.19 1.05 -3.09
CA LEU A 184 -21.49 -0.21 -2.44
C LEU A 184 -20.54 -0.48 -1.26
N LYS A 185 -21.01 -1.32 -0.35
CA LYS A 185 -20.14 -1.90 0.70
C LYS A 185 -19.02 -2.66 0.02
N SER A 186 -17.79 -2.48 0.47
CA SER A 186 -16.64 -3.16 -0.11
C SER A 186 -15.67 -3.64 0.96
N SER A 187 -14.77 -4.54 0.57
CA SER A 187 -13.70 -4.99 1.45
C SER A 187 -12.36 -4.97 0.73
N VAL A 188 -11.32 -4.56 1.46
CA VAL A 188 -9.92 -4.69 1.08
C VAL A 188 -9.32 -5.77 1.97
N ILE A 189 -8.95 -6.89 1.37
CA ILE A 189 -8.37 -8.04 2.06
C ILE A 189 -6.94 -8.19 1.60
N ILE A 190 -5.99 -8.14 2.55
CA ILE A 190 -4.57 -8.28 2.28
C ILE A 190 -4.08 -9.45 3.14
N ASP A 191 -3.66 -10.53 2.50
CA ASP A 191 -3.23 -11.76 3.19
C ASP A 191 -1.88 -11.58 3.90
N GLU A 192 -0.92 -10.91 3.25
CA GLU A 192 0.39 -10.61 3.84
C GLU A 192 0.77 -9.15 3.55
N LEU A 193 0.43 -8.26 4.48
CA LEU A 193 0.64 -6.82 4.35
C LEU A 193 2.10 -6.41 4.09
N PRO A 194 3.12 -6.99 4.76
CA PRO A 194 4.54 -6.84 4.43
C PRO A 194 4.92 -7.06 2.95
N THR A 195 4.19 -7.91 2.21
CA THR A 195 4.55 -8.20 0.80
C THR A 195 4.21 -7.08 -0.17
N ILE A 196 3.45 -6.09 0.27
CA ILE A 196 3.00 -4.98 -0.58
C ILE A 196 2.98 -3.67 0.21
N TYR A 197 3.69 -2.66 -0.28
CA TYR A 197 3.61 -1.33 0.32
C TYR A 197 2.32 -0.63 -0.10
N PHE A 198 1.49 -0.29 0.88
CA PHE A 198 0.16 0.28 0.66
C PHE A 198 0.09 1.71 1.21
N ARG A 199 0.52 2.68 0.39
CA ARG A 199 0.51 4.10 0.76
C ARG A 199 -0.91 4.60 1.04
N GLY A 200 -1.13 5.21 2.21
CA GLY A 200 -2.44 5.74 2.60
C GLY A 200 -3.36 4.72 3.27
N LEU A 201 -2.84 3.54 3.67
CA LEU A 201 -3.59 2.54 4.41
C LEU A 201 -4.13 3.07 5.74
N ASP A 202 -3.33 3.86 6.45
CA ASP A 202 -3.68 4.58 7.67
C ASP A 202 -4.98 5.38 7.51
N ASN A 203 -5.06 6.16 6.43
CA ASN A 203 -6.20 6.99 6.09
C ASN A 203 -7.42 6.15 5.70
N LEU A 204 -7.20 5.05 4.98
CA LEU A 204 -8.28 4.12 4.63
C LEU A 204 -8.89 3.51 5.89
N ILE A 205 -8.08 3.01 6.83
CA ILE A 205 -8.56 2.42 8.09
C ILE A 205 -9.33 3.48 8.90
N ALA A 206 -8.82 4.71 8.98
CA ALA A 206 -9.40 5.76 9.80
C ALA A 206 -10.73 6.31 9.24
N THR A 207 -10.85 6.49 7.91
CA THR A 207 -11.95 7.25 7.32
C THR A 207 -12.99 6.39 6.61
N ALA A 208 -12.60 5.20 6.13
CA ALA A 208 -13.44 4.43 5.22
C ALA A 208 -14.60 3.69 5.92
N ARG A 209 -14.62 3.65 7.26
CA ARG A 209 -15.79 3.16 8.04
C ARG A 209 -17.06 3.91 7.66
N SER A 210 -16.99 5.24 7.52
CA SER A 210 -18.13 6.08 7.14
C SER A 210 -18.65 5.77 5.73
N ASN A 211 -17.77 5.26 4.87
CA ASN A 211 -18.05 4.83 3.50
C ASN A 211 -18.28 3.32 3.38
N LYS A 212 -18.47 2.61 4.51
CA LYS A 212 -18.78 1.17 4.57
C LYS A 212 -17.73 0.28 3.87
N VAL A 213 -16.46 0.67 3.96
CA VAL A 213 -15.33 -0.14 3.48
C VAL A 213 -14.72 -0.87 4.67
N ALA A 214 -14.62 -2.20 4.58
CA ALA A 214 -13.98 -3.05 5.58
C ALA A 214 -12.55 -3.40 5.16
N VAL A 215 -11.57 -3.20 6.05
CA VAL A 215 -10.17 -3.54 5.80
C VAL A 215 -9.78 -4.74 6.66
N CYS A 216 -9.28 -5.80 6.02
CA CYS A 216 -8.78 -7.01 6.67
C CYS A 216 -7.30 -7.17 6.33
N LEU A 217 -6.45 -7.21 7.36
CA LEU A 217 -5.00 -7.22 7.24
C LEU A 217 -4.44 -8.48 7.90
N GLY A 218 -3.75 -9.31 7.12
CA GLY A 218 -2.92 -10.41 7.60
C GLY A 218 -1.45 -10.01 7.58
N PHE A 219 -0.72 -10.46 8.60
CA PHE A 219 0.74 -10.39 8.71
C PHE A 219 1.18 -11.33 9.84
N GLN A 220 2.44 -11.76 9.80
CA GLN A 220 2.95 -12.77 10.74
C GLN A 220 3.24 -12.22 12.14
N ASP A 221 3.86 -11.04 12.21
CA ASP A 221 4.24 -10.40 13.46
C ASP A 221 4.36 -8.87 13.31
N TYR A 222 4.34 -8.14 14.43
CA TYR A 222 4.47 -6.68 14.42
C TYR A 222 5.86 -6.19 14.03
N SER A 223 6.91 -7.00 14.19
CA SER A 223 8.27 -6.61 13.83
C SER A 223 8.45 -6.51 12.32
N GLN A 224 7.85 -7.43 11.55
CA GLN A 224 7.78 -7.36 10.09
C GLN A 224 7.01 -6.11 9.64
N LEU A 225 5.86 -5.84 10.27
CA LEU A 225 5.10 -4.63 9.99
C LEU A 225 5.93 -3.36 10.23
N THR A 226 6.61 -3.28 11.37
CA THR A 226 7.47 -2.14 11.71
C THR A 226 8.67 -1.99 10.78
N ARG A 227 9.29 -3.10 10.36
CA ARG A 227 10.40 -3.07 9.39
C ARG A 227 9.97 -2.46 8.05
N ASP A 228 8.80 -2.83 7.56
CA ASP A 228 8.39 -2.52 6.18
C ASP A 228 7.55 -1.23 6.07
N TYR A 229 6.83 -0.84 7.13
CA TYR A 229 6.03 0.40 7.19
C TYR A 229 6.66 1.50 8.06
N GLY A 230 7.68 1.18 8.84
CA GLY A 230 8.26 2.09 9.82
C GLY A 230 7.44 2.20 11.11
N ASP A 231 8.08 2.69 12.18
CA ASP A 231 7.50 2.76 13.53
C ASP A 231 6.18 3.54 13.60
N LYS A 232 6.11 4.67 12.90
CA LYS A 232 4.95 5.57 12.96
C LYS A 232 3.71 4.92 12.36
N GLU A 233 3.81 4.42 11.14
CA GLU A 233 2.70 3.82 10.41
C GLU A 233 2.29 2.47 11.03
N SER A 234 3.26 1.66 11.44
CA SER A 234 3.02 0.39 12.14
C SER A 234 2.18 0.60 13.41
N LYS A 235 2.52 1.60 14.24
CA LYS A 235 1.74 1.94 15.44
C LYS A 235 0.33 2.40 15.13
N VAL A 236 0.13 3.16 14.04
CA VAL A 236 -1.22 3.58 13.63
C VAL A 236 -2.08 2.36 13.26
N ILE A 237 -1.54 1.42 12.50
CA ILE A 237 -2.24 0.19 12.12
C ILE A 237 -2.59 -0.62 13.37
N GLN A 238 -1.63 -0.85 14.27
CA GLN A 238 -1.83 -1.64 15.49
C GLN A 238 -2.90 -1.04 16.42
N ASN A 239 -2.95 0.29 16.53
CA ASN A 239 -3.84 0.98 17.46
C ASN A 239 -5.24 1.28 16.90
N THR A 240 -5.37 1.43 15.58
CA THR A 240 -6.65 1.83 14.96
C THR A 240 -7.56 0.62 14.70
N VAL A 241 -6.97 -0.56 14.43
CA VAL A 241 -7.74 -1.77 14.13
C VAL A 241 -8.44 -2.26 15.39
N GLY A 242 -9.78 -2.25 15.39
CA GLY A 242 -10.61 -2.65 16.53
C GLY A 242 -10.76 -4.17 16.70
N ASN A 243 -10.77 -4.93 15.60
CA ASN A 243 -10.90 -6.39 15.61
C ASN A 243 -9.53 -7.04 15.44
N ILE A 244 -9.13 -7.91 16.36
CA ILE A 244 -7.89 -8.67 16.28
C ILE A 244 -8.17 -10.15 16.41
N PHE A 245 -7.54 -10.92 15.53
CA PHE A 245 -7.43 -12.37 15.60
C PHE A 245 -5.95 -12.70 15.54
N SER A 246 -5.45 -13.46 16.51
CA SER A 246 -4.05 -13.84 16.58
C SER A 246 -3.94 -15.32 16.90
N GLY A 247 -3.23 -16.04 16.02
CA GLY A 247 -2.74 -17.38 16.29
C GLY A 247 -1.50 -17.33 17.19
N GLN A 248 -0.63 -18.33 17.07
CA GLN A 248 0.62 -18.35 17.82
C GLN A 248 1.57 -17.23 17.35
N VAL A 249 1.95 -16.34 18.28
CA VAL A 249 2.97 -15.31 18.06
C VAL A 249 3.90 -15.20 19.26
N VAL A 250 5.15 -14.79 19.03
CA VAL A 250 6.21 -14.74 20.04
C VAL A 250 6.73 -13.33 20.29
N GLY A 251 7.56 -13.17 21.32
CA GLY A 251 8.31 -11.94 21.56
C GLY A 251 7.43 -10.74 21.94
N GLU A 252 7.72 -9.60 21.31
CA GLU A 252 7.06 -8.32 21.58
C GLU A 252 5.58 -8.29 21.16
N THR A 253 5.25 -8.98 20.05
CA THR A 253 3.87 -9.11 19.57
C THR A 253 2.97 -9.76 20.64
N ALA A 254 3.42 -10.86 21.25
CA ALA A 254 2.67 -11.55 22.30
C ALA A 254 2.48 -10.69 23.56
N LYS A 255 3.49 -9.90 23.95
CA LYS A 255 3.39 -8.97 25.08
C LYS A 255 2.38 -7.86 24.79
N THR A 256 2.49 -7.24 23.62
CA THR A 256 1.58 -6.17 23.18
C THR A 256 0.13 -6.65 23.13
N LEU A 257 -0.11 -7.85 22.61
CA LEU A 257 -1.45 -8.46 22.61
C LEU A 257 -1.94 -8.77 24.04
N SER A 258 -1.08 -9.34 24.88
CA SER A 258 -1.42 -9.60 26.30
C SER A 258 -1.79 -8.32 27.04
N ASP A 259 -1.08 -7.22 26.81
CA ASP A 259 -1.38 -5.92 27.42
C ASP A 259 -2.68 -5.34 26.85
N ARG A 260 -2.92 -5.50 25.54
CA ARG A 260 -4.16 -5.07 24.87
C ARG A 260 -5.40 -5.81 25.37
N PHE A 261 -5.30 -7.10 25.70
CA PHE A 261 -6.41 -7.86 26.30
C PHE A 261 -6.67 -7.48 27.76
N GLY A 262 -5.74 -6.75 28.39
CA GLY A 262 -5.89 -6.24 29.74
C GLY A 262 -5.66 -7.29 30.83
N LYS A 263 -5.96 -6.87 32.06
CA LYS A 263 -5.77 -7.65 33.29
C LYS A 263 -7.10 -7.84 34.00
N VAL A 264 -7.22 -8.96 34.70
CA VAL A 264 -8.40 -9.32 35.48
C VAL A 264 -7.98 -9.63 36.91
N LEU A 265 -8.84 -9.29 37.88
CA LEU A 265 -8.61 -9.61 39.28
C LEU A 265 -8.76 -11.12 39.49
N GLN A 266 -7.65 -11.79 39.77
CA GLN A 266 -7.61 -13.22 40.06
C GLN A 266 -7.54 -13.45 41.57
N LYS A 267 -8.34 -14.39 42.06
CA LYS A 267 -8.26 -14.88 43.44
C LYS A 267 -7.24 -16.01 43.51
N ARG A 268 -6.14 -15.81 44.23
CA ARG A 268 -5.16 -16.85 44.52
C ARG A 268 -5.43 -17.44 45.89
N GLN A 269 -5.58 -18.76 45.93
CA GLN A 269 -5.67 -19.53 47.17
C GLN A 269 -4.34 -20.23 47.40
N SER A 270 -3.60 -19.78 48.41
CA SER A 270 -2.37 -20.43 48.84
C SER A 270 -2.70 -21.35 50.00
N MET A 271 -2.40 -22.65 49.86
CA MET A 271 -2.60 -23.64 50.91
C MET A 271 -1.24 -24.04 51.49
N THR A 272 -1.04 -23.80 52.78
CA THR A 272 0.15 -24.25 53.52
C THR A 272 -0.22 -25.48 54.32
N ILE A 273 0.47 -26.59 54.06
CA ILE A 273 0.23 -27.89 54.73
C ILE A 273 1.41 -28.19 55.65
N ASN A 274 1.15 -28.19 56.96
CA ASN A 274 2.07 -28.70 57.99
C ASN A 274 1.60 -30.07 58.50
N ARG A 275 2.47 -30.81 59.22
CA ARG A 275 2.18 -32.15 59.77
C ARG A 275 0.94 -32.23 60.66
N GLN A 276 0.49 -31.10 61.23
CA GLN A 276 -0.64 -31.03 62.16
C GLN A 276 -1.80 -30.14 61.67
N ASP A 277 -1.55 -29.15 60.80
CA ASP A 277 -2.56 -28.18 60.35
C ASP A 277 -2.46 -27.85 58.86
N LYS A 278 -3.62 -27.56 58.25
CA LYS A 278 -3.73 -26.98 56.91
C LYS A 278 -4.28 -25.57 57.02
N SER A 279 -3.54 -24.56 56.59
CA SER A 279 -4.03 -23.19 56.50
C SER A 279 -4.23 -22.79 55.04
N THR A 280 -5.33 -22.10 54.75
CA THR A 280 -5.63 -21.57 53.41
C THR A 280 -5.67 -20.04 53.51
N SER A 281 -4.82 -19.38 52.74
CA SER A 281 -4.80 -17.93 52.59
C SER A 281 -5.37 -17.56 51.23
N ILE A 282 -6.29 -16.60 51.19
CA ILE A 282 -6.89 -16.10 49.96
C ILE A 282 -6.40 -14.68 49.74
N SER A 283 -5.72 -14.44 48.62
CA SER A 283 -5.30 -13.11 48.19
C SER A 283 -5.85 -12.80 46.80
N THR A 284 -5.96 -11.51 46.47
CA THR A 284 -6.38 -11.05 45.15
C THR A 284 -5.25 -10.32 44.47
N GLN A 285 -4.96 -10.67 43.22
CA GLN A 285 -3.92 -10.02 42.41
C GLN A 285 -4.44 -9.72 41.01
N MET A 286 -3.97 -8.64 40.41
CA MET A 286 -4.26 -8.31 39.01
C MET A 286 -3.32 -9.10 38.11
N ASP A 287 -3.84 -10.12 37.44
CA ASP A 287 -3.08 -10.96 36.50
C ASP A 287 -3.57 -10.69 35.06
N SER A 288 -2.70 -10.89 34.07
CA SER A 288 -3.08 -10.75 32.66
C SER A 288 -4.19 -11.73 32.28
N LEU A 289 -5.21 -11.24 31.57
CA LEU A 289 -6.36 -12.06 31.16
C LEU A 289 -5.90 -13.23 30.27
N ILE A 290 -5.03 -12.93 29.30
CA ILE A 290 -4.36 -13.92 28.46
C ILE A 290 -2.85 -13.60 28.53
N PRO A 291 -2.06 -14.38 29.30
CA PRO A 291 -0.63 -14.14 29.42
C PRO A 291 0.10 -14.33 28.08
N ALA A 292 1.14 -13.53 27.83
CA ALA A 292 1.99 -13.65 26.63
C ALA A 292 2.53 -15.07 26.42
N SER A 293 2.92 -15.77 27.50
CA SER A 293 3.36 -17.17 27.42
C SER A 293 2.28 -18.12 26.91
N LYS A 294 1.00 -17.83 27.14
CA LYS A 294 -0.11 -18.62 26.61
C LYS A 294 -0.30 -18.38 25.12
N ILE A 295 -0.20 -17.12 24.69
CA ILE A 295 -0.26 -16.73 23.27
C ILE A 295 0.88 -17.38 22.48
N SER A 296 2.10 -17.38 23.04
CA SER A 296 3.27 -17.97 22.38
C SER A 296 3.26 -19.50 22.32
N ASN A 297 2.36 -20.18 23.02
CA ASN A 297 2.23 -21.64 23.01
C ASN A 297 0.85 -22.10 22.50
N LEU A 298 0.14 -21.26 21.74
CA LEU A 298 -1.12 -21.66 21.09
C LEU A 298 -0.86 -22.80 20.10
N THR A 299 -1.70 -23.83 20.16
CA THR A 299 -1.71 -24.90 19.15
C THR A 299 -2.32 -24.39 17.85
N GLN A 300 -1.95 -24.99 16.72
CA GLN A 300 -2.59 -24.72 15.44
C GLN A 300 -4.11 -24.83 15.55
N GLY A 301 -4.85 -23.87 14.99
CA GLY A 301 -6.31 -23.78 15.09
C GLY A 301 -6.82 -23.05 16.33
N MET A 302 -5.98 -22.83 17.36
CA MET A 302 -6.32 -22.00 18.51
C MET A 302 -5.99 -20.52 18.24
N PHE A 303 -6.94 -19.65 18.54
CA PHE A 303 -6.82 -18.21 18.36
C PHE A 303 -7.20 -17.47 19.64
N VAL A 304 -6.55 -16.34 19.84
CA VAL A 304 -6.94 -15.32 20.80
C VAL A 304 -7.31 -14.05 20.04
N GLY A 305 -8.20 -13.25 20.61
CA GLY A 305 -8.59 -12.03 19.92
C GLY A 305 -9.55 -11.17 20.68
N ALA A 306 -9.81 -10.01 20.10
CA ALA A 306 -10.76 -9.03 20.59
C ALA A 306 -11.64 -8.56 19.44
N VAL A 307 -12.94 -8.47 19.67
CA VAL A 307 -13.91 -7.93 18.71
C VAL A 307 -14.51 -6.63 19.21
N SER A 308 -14.78 -5.72 18.27
CA SER A 308 -15.46 -4.45 18.50
C SER A 308 -16.91 -4.54 18.07
N ASP A 309 -17.78 -3.80 18.75
CA ASP A 309 -19.20 -3.74 18.49
C ASP A 309 -19.65 -2.38 17.95
N ASN A 310 -20.92 -2.32 17.53
CA ASN A 310 -21.61 -1.09 17.18
C ASN A 310 -22.58 -0.70 18.30
N PHE A 311 -23.06 0.55 18.30
CA PHE A 311 -23.99 1.05 19.32
C PHE A 311 -25.25 0.18 19.44
N ASP A 312 -25.75 -0.31 18.30
CA ASP A 312 -26.97 -1.10 18.18
C ASP A 312 -26.76 -2.62 18.37
N GLU A 313 -25.51 -3.10 18.34
CA GLU A 313 -25.16 -4.53 18.33
C GLU A 313 -24.05 -4.83 19.35
N ARG A 314 -24.35 -4.62 20.64
CA ARG A 314 -23.37 -4.81 21.71
C ARG A 314 -22.99 -6.28 21.89
N ILE A 315 -21.71 -6.53 22.12
CA ILE A 315 -21.17 -7.87 22.36
C ILE A 315 -20.74 -7.98 23.83
N ASP A 316 -21.33 -8.92 24.56
CA ASP A 316 -21.03 -9.16 25.98
C ASP A 316 -19.60 -9.67 26.18
N GLN A 317 -19.18 -10.65 25.36
CA GLN A 317 -17.84 -11.22 25.41
C GLN A 317 -16.99 -10.75 24.23
N LYS A 318 -16.26 -9.65 24.45
CA LYS A 318 -15.40 -9.06 23.41
C LYS A 318 -14.08 -9.77 23.22
N ILE A 319 -13.55 -10.42 24.25
CA ILE A 319 -12.26 -11.11 24.21
C ILE A 319 -12.48 -12.62 24.20
N PHE A 320 -11.79 -13.33 23.32
CA PHE A 320 -11.90 -14.77 23.17
C PHE A 320 -10.54 -15.47 23.16
N HIS A 321 -10.58 -16.74 23.52
CA HIS A 321 -9.51 -17.73 23.36
C HIS A 321 -10.19 -19.04 22.99
N ALA A 322 -10.20 -19.37 21.70
CA ALA A 322 -11.06 -20.41 21.14
C ALA A 322 -10.39 -21.15 19.97
N GLU A 323 -10.85 -22.37 19.72
CA GLU A 323 -10.48 -23.13 18.52
C GLU A 323 -11.36 -22.71 17.35
N ILE A 324 -10.76 -22.40 16.20
CA ILE A 324 -11.48 -22.20 14.95
C ILE A 324 -11.66 -23.57 14.29
N VAL A 325 -12.88 -24.09 14.38
CA VAL A 325 -13.25 -25.39 13.79
C VAL A 325 -13.73 -25.17 12.36
N VAL A 326 -13.00 -25.75 11.40
CA VAL A 326 -13.36 -25.72 9.97
C VAL A 326 -14.12 -27.00 9.61
N ASP A 327 -15.37 -26.86 9.14
CA ASP A 327 -16.16 -27.98 8.63
C ASP A 327 -15.66 -28.38 7.23
N ASN A 328 -14.71 -29.31 7.19
CA ASN A 328 -14.09 -29.80 5.96
C ASN A 328 -15.11 -30.40 4.97
N GLU A 329 -16.17 -31.05 5.45
CA GLU A 329 -17.18 -31.66 4.58
C GLU A 329 -18.11 -30.61 3.97
N LYS A 330 -18.40 -29.53 4.69
CA LYS A 330 -19.08 -28.36 4.11
C LYS A 330 -18.19 -27.67 3.07
N VAL A 331 -16.92 -27.44 3.38
CA VAL A 331 -15.96 -26.80 2.46
C VAL A 331 -15.78 -27.62 1.18
N LYS A 332 -15.67 -28.95 1.27
CA LYS A 332 -15.60 -29.83 0.09
C LYS A 332 -16.86 -29.74 -0.77
N ARG A 333 -18.04 -29.76 -0.15
CA ARG A 333 -19.33 -29.64 -0.88
C ARG A 333 -19.49 -28.29 -1.57
N GLU A 334 -18.99 -27.23 -0.94
CA GLU A 334 -18.96 -25.89 -1.51
C GLU A 334 -17.96 -25.81 -2.68
N THR A 335 -16.73 -26.27 -2.48
CA THR A 335 -15.67 -26.27 -3.51
C THR A 335 -16.06 -27.10 -4.73
N ALA A 336 -16.78 -28.21 -4.55
CA ALA A 336 -17.29 -29.04 -5.64
C ALA A 336 -18.34 -28.32 -6.52
N ARG A 337 -18.91 -27.21 -6.04
CA ARG A 337 -19.87 -26.37 -6.77
C ARG A 337 -19.24 -25.13 -7.38
N TYR A 338 -17.94 -24.91 -7.20
CA TYR A 338 -17.28 -23.76 -7.81
C TYR A 338 -17.31 -23.89 -9.33
N GLU A 339 -17.82 -22.84 -9.97
CA GLU A 339 -17.74 -22.70 -11.41
C GLU A 339 -16.33 -22.28 -11.79
N LYS A 340 -15.88 -22.72 -12.96
CA LYS A 340 -14.59 -22.25 -13.48
C LYS A 340 -14.70 -20.77 -13.77
N ILE A 341 -13.66 -20.02 -13.39
CA ILE A 341 -13.52 -18.63 -13.81
C ILE A 341 -13.56 -18.61 -15.34
N PRO A 342 -14.41 -17.78 -15.96
CA PRO A 342 -14.49 -17.69 -17.41
C PRO A 342 -13.14 -17.23 -17.97
N GLU A 343 -12.79 -17.73 -19.14
CA GLU A 343 -11.60 -17.28 -19.85
C GLU A 343 -11.84 -15.85 -20.36
N ILE A 344 -11.14 -14.88 -19.76
CA ILE A 344 -11.33 -13.46 -20.04
C ILE A 344 -10.56 -13.06 -21.31
N ILE A 345 -9.39 -13.65 -21.54
CA ILE A 345 -8.54 -13.43 -22.70
C ILE A 345 -8.06 -14.80 -23.19
N ASP A 346 -8.39 -15.12 -24.45
CA ASP A 346 -7.84 -16.27 -25.15
C ASP A 346 -6.66 -15.82 -26.01
N PHE A 347 -5.49 -16.39 -25.75
CA PHE A 347 -4.26 -16.12 -26.51
C PHE A 347 -4.07 -17.07 -27.70
N ARG A 348 -5.06 -17.92 -27.99
CA ARG A 348 -4.99 -18.87 -29.09
C ARG A 348 -5.41 -18.23 -30.41
N ASP A 349 -4.76 -18.66 -31.48
CA ASP A 349 -5.21 -18.36 -32.84
C ASP A 349 -6.38 -19.26 -33.27
N ALA A 350 -6.86 -19.08 -34.51
CA ALA A 350 -7.91 -19.88 -35.11
C ALA A 350 -7.56 -21.38 -35.23
N ASP A 351 -6.27 -21.72 -35.20
CA ASP A 351 -5.74 -23.09 -35.28
C ASP A 351 -5.46 -23.69 -33.88
N GLY A 352 -5.64 -22.92 -32.80
CA GLY A 352 -5.45 -23.33 -31.42
C GLY A 352 -4.03 -23.18 -30.86
N ASN A 353 -3.12 -22.51 -31.58
CA ASN A 353 -1.74 -22.29 -31.14
C ASN A 353 -1.66 -21.15 -30.12
N ASP A 354 -0.89 -21.33 -29.04
CA ASP A 354 -0.66 -20.32 -28.01
C ASP A 354 0.27 -19.19 -28.53
N LEU A 355 -0.31 -18.01 -28.76
CA LEU A 355 0.39 -16.80 -29.20
C LEU A 355 0.67 -15.81 -28.06
N MET A 356 0.51 -16.21 -26.79
CA MET A 356 0.63 -15.30 -25.64
C MET A 356 1.96 -14.54 -25.65
N LYS A 357 3.08 -15.25 -25.85
CA LYS A 357 4.41 -14.64 -25.87
C LYS A 357 4.58 -13.66 -27.01
N GLU A 358 4.06 -14.00 -28.19
CA GLU A 358 4.15 -13.15 -29.38
C GLU A 358 3.32 -11.89 -29.21
N GLN A 359 2.07 -12.00 -28.77
CA GLN A 359 1.20 -10.83 -28.56
C GLN A 359 1.76 -9.87 -27.49
N ILE A 360 2.27 -10.42 -26.39
CA ILE A 360 2.91 -9.63 -25.33
C ILE A 360 4.16 -8.91 -25.88
N GLN A 361 4.96 -9.58 -26.71
CA GLN A 361 6.13 -9.00 -27.34
C GLN A 361 5.78 -7.93 -28.38
N LEU A 362 4.75 -8.17 -29.21
CA LEU A 362 4.25 -7.21 -30.18
C LEU A 362 3.76 -5.93 -29.50
N ASN A 363 3.02 -6.04 -28.38
CA ASN A 363 2.63 -4.87 -27.60
C ASN A 363 3.86 -4.11 -27.10
N TYR A 364 4.85 -4.81 -26.56
CA TYR A 364 6.09 -4.20 -26.06
C TYR A 364 6.85 -3.43 -27.16
N ASP A 365 7.00 -4.03 -28.34
CA ASP A 365 7.68 -3.41 -29.47
C ASP A 365 6.87 -2.24 -30.05
N ARG A 366 5.54 -2.37 -30.08
CA ARG A 366 4.62 -1.28 -30.45
C ARG A 366 4.81 -0.06 -29.56
N ILE A 367 4.81 -0.19 -28.23
CA ILE A 367 5.02 0.95 -27.32
C ILE A 367 6.35 1.65 -27.61
N LYS A 368 7.41 0.88 -27.84
CA LYS A 368 8.72 1.46 -28.18
C LYS A 368 8.71 2.21 -29.49
N GLN A 369 7.98 1.70 -30.48
CA GLN A 369 7.83 2.35 -31.78
C GLN A 369 6.96 3.61 -31.67
N ASP A 370 5.86 3.56 -30.93
CA ASP A 370 4.99 4.70 -30.65
C ASP A 370 5.81 5.86 -30.08
N VAL A 371 6.60 5.62 -29.03
CA VAL A 371 7.44 6.69 -28.45
C VAL A 371 8.52 7.20 -29.40
N LYS A 372 9.12 6.32 -30.23
CA LYS A 372 10.06 6.79 -31.28
C LYS A 372 9.34 7.75 -32.23
N GLN A 373 8.13 7.39 -32.66
CA GLN A 373 7.36 8.20 -33.59
C GLN A 373 6.91 9.51 -32.95
N ILE A 374 6.51 9.50 -31.68
CA ILE A 374 6.16 10.73 -30.92
C ILE A 374 7.32 11.73 -30.95
N VAL A 375 8.55 11.26 -30.69
CA VAL A 375 9.74 12.14 -30.72
C VAL A 375 10.00 12.68 -32.12
N ILE A 376 9.90 11.84 -33.15
CA ILE A 376 10.10 12.27 -34.54
C ILE A 376 9.07 13.33 -34.94
N ASP A 377 7.78 13.02 -34.75
CA ASP A 377 6.65 13.90 -35.09
C ASP A 377 6.79 15.26 -34.41
N GLU A 378 7.09 15.28 -33.10
CA GLU A 378 7.21 16.53 -32.35
C GLU A 378 8.46 17.33 -32.71
N MET A 379 9.59 16.66 -32.94
CA MET A 379 10.79 17.37 -33.40
C MET A 379 10.60 17.96 -34.79
N GLU A 380 9.88 17.28 -35.69
CA GLU A 380 9.51 17.84 -36.99
C GLU A 380 8.53 19.01 -36.86
N ARG A 381 7.52 18.89 -35.99
CA ARG A 381 6.58 20.00 -35.69
C ARG A 381 7.35 21.24 -35.22
N ILE A 382 8.23 21.09 -34.24
CA ILE A 382 9.01 22.20 -33.65
C ILE A 382 9.96 22.81 -34.69
N LYS A 383 10.60 22.00 -35.54
CA LYS A 383 11.45 22.51 -36.65
C LYS A 383 10.68 23.28 -37.70
N ASN A 384 9.41 22.94 -37.93
CA ASN A 384 8.59 23.58 -38.96
C ASN A 384 7.76 24.77 -38.41
N ASP A 385 7.74 24.97 -37.11
CA ASP A 385 7.03 26.06 -36.45
C ASP A 385 7.96 27.27 -36.22
N PRO A 386 7.73 28.42 -36.90
CA PRO A 386 8.58 29.60 -36.77
C PRO A 386 8.72 30.12 -35.34
N GLU A 387 7.72 29.91 -34.47
CA GLU A 387 7.76 30.38 -33.08
C GLU A 387 8.59 29.44 -32.20
N LEU A 388 8.79 28.17 -32.58
CA LEU A 388 9.44 27.15 -31.76
C LEU A 388 10.80 26.70 -32.30
N GLN A 389 11.15 27.06 -33.54
CA GLN A 389 12.43 26.71 -34.18
C GLN A 389 13.66 27.03 -33.32
N HIS A 390 13.59 28.12 -32.54
CA HIS A 390 14.68 28.56 -31.66
C HIS A 390 15.01 27.55 -30.54
N LEU A 391 14.10 26.62 -30.22
CA LEU A 391 14.32 25.58 -29.21
C LEU A 391 15.22 24.44 -29.73
N VAL A 392 15.28 24.25 -31.05
CA VAL A 392 16.15 23.24 -31.67
C VAL A 392 17.53 23.86 -31.81
N LYS A 393 18.49 23.42 -30.98
CA LYS A 393 19.89 23.83 -31.14
C LYS A 393 20.38 23.34 -32.51
N SER A 394 20.79 24.27 -33.37
CA SER A 394 21.63 23.97 -34.52
C SER A 394 22.91 23.34 -33.98
N GLU A 395 23.20 22.09 -34.33
CA GLU A 395 24.55 21.54 -34.13
C GLU A 395 25.49 22.37 -35.03
N GLU A 396 26.24 23.30 -34.42
CA GLU A 396 27.51 23.77 -34.98
C GLU A 396 28.63 22.79 -34.59
#